data_AF-A0A1V3NDD7-F1
#
_entry.id   AF-A0A1V3NDD7-F1
#
_cell.length_a   1.000
_cell.length_b   1.000
_cell.length_c   1.000
_cell.angle_alpha   90.00
_cell.angle_beta   90.00
_cell.angle_gamma   90.00
#
_symmetry.space_group_name_H-M   'P 1'
#
loop_
_entity.id
_entity.type
_entity.pdbx_description
1 polymer ?
#
loop_
_entity_poly.entity_id
_entity_poly.type
_entity_poly.pdbx_seq_one_letter_code
_entity_poly.pdbx_strand_id
1 'polypeptide(L)'
;MDDLEIYRDTLIYLFLLMVVFLATVVPALLAMRRMRARGRRMRTAGGRMGYEPWSGKESFLMVELERLGVIESSGAGAVFHPLHRQEARRRAWLFDLLAGQSGWRRYVLRDRAAGSTRTVALVQSEILDSPYLMVEPENPPSKALGRLADRIEHMHGLESVELPIGARAVPGIRIRTRSGHEAEALRVVMESGMLDVLRREKDLAIRAHGQIMAVVRPLSPTDTREVGALLNTAETLVSGLEAAAPRKESSGSEDRSP
;
A
#
# COMPACT_ATOMS: atom_id res chain seq x y z
N MET A 1 18.19 -27.27 -52.34
CA MET A 1 18.39 -26.62 -51.03
C MET A 1 19.64 -27.24 -50.48
N ASP A 2 20.69 -26.44 -50.36
CA ASP A 2 21.99 -26.93 -49.92
C ASP A 2 21.94 -27.13 -48.41
N ASP A 3 22.36 -28.30 -47.92
CA ASP A 3 22.35 -28.65 -46.50
C ASP A 3 23.05 -27.58 -45.65
N LEU A 4 24.05 -26.88 -46.22
CA LEU A 4 24.77 -25.77 -45.59
C LEU A 4 23.86 -24.57 -45.25
N GLU A 5 22.86 -24.26 -46.08
CA GLU A 5 21.88 -23.20 -45.81
C GLU A 5 20.94 -23.59 -44.67
N ILE A 6 20.52 -24.86 -44.63
CA ILE A 6 19.69 -25.41 -43.56
C ILE A 6 20.44 -25.35 -42.22
N TYR A 7 21.73 -25.73 -42.21
CA TYR A 7 22.57 -25.62 -41.01
C TYR A 7 22.76 -24.16 -40.55
N ARG A 8 23.01 -23.23 -41.48
CA ARG A 8 23.15 -21.79 -41.17
C ARG A 8 21.87 -21.23 -40.55
N ASP A 9 20.73 -21.49 -41.17
CA ASP A 9 19.45 -20.94 -40.71
C ASP A 9 19.04 -21.57 -39.37
N THR A 10 19.30 -22.87 -39.17
CA THR A 10 19.11 -23.55 -37.89
C THR A 10 19.95 -22.92 -36.77
N LEU A 11 21.22 -22.60 -37.04
CA LEU A 11 22.10 -21.93 -36.07
C LEU A 11 21.60 -20.52 -35.72
N ILE A 12 21.09 -19.76 -36.70
CA ILE A 12 20.50 -18.44 -36.48
C ILE A 12 19.25 -18.55 -35.61
N TYR A 13 18.36 -19.52 -35.88
CA TYR A 13 17.18 -19.75 -35.06
C TYR A 13 17.52 -20.14 -33.62
N LEU A 14 18.51 -21.02 -33.43
CA LEU A 14 18.98 -21.40 -32.10
C LEU A 14 19.60 -20.20 -31.34
N PHE A 15 20.36 -19.37 -32.03
CA PHE A 15 20.93 -18.15 -31.45
C PHE A 15 19.84 -17.16 -31.03
N LEU A 16 18.86 -16.89 -31.91
CA LEU A 16 17.74 -16.00 -31.60
C LEU A 16 16.90 -16.55 -30.44
N LEU A 17 16.64 -17.86 -30.41
CA LEU A 17 15.94 -18.51 -29.30
C LEU A 17 16.71 -18.33 -27.98
N MET A 18 18.03 -18.48 -28.00
CA MET A 18 18.88 -18.25 -26.83
C MET A 18 18.84 -16.79 -26.37
N VAL A 19 18.89 -15.83 -27.29
CA VAL A 19 18.79 -14.39 -26.98
C VAL A 19 17.43 -14.07 -26.37
N VAL A 20 16.33 -14.56 -26.94
CA VAL A 20 14.98 -14.37 -26.39
C VAL A 20 14.86 -15.00 -25.02
N PHE A 21 15.38 -16.22 -24.83
CA PHE A 21 15.37 -16.90 -23.54
C PHE A 21 16.16 -16.11 -22.48
N LEU A 22 17.36 -15.63 -22.82
CA LEU A 22 18.18 -14.82 -21.92
C LEU A 22 17.55 -13.44 -21.62
N ALA A 23 16.87 -12.83 -22.58
CA ALA A 23 16.23 -11.52 -22.41
C ALA A 23 14.90 -11.58 -21.65
N THR A 24 14.20 -12.72 -21.67
CA THR A 24 12.84 -12.85 -21.10
C THR A 24 12.79 -13.78 -19.90
N VAL A 25 13.27 -15.02 -20.04
CA VAL A 25 13.12 -16.07 -19.04
C VAL A 25 14.09 -15.84 -17.88
N VAL A 26 15.35 -15.51 -18.15
CA VAL A 26 16.35 -15.30 -17.08
C VAL A 26 15.96 -14.12 -16.16
N PRO A 27 15.57 -12.92 -16.66
CA PRO A 27 15.07 -11.84 -15.82
C PRO A 27 13.82 -12.24 -15.03
N ALA A 28 12.91 -13.00 -15.63
CA ALA A 28 11.72 -13.49 -14.93
C ALA A 28 12.07 -14.44 -13.78
N LEU A 29 12.99 -15.39 -13.99
CA LEU A 29 13.50 -16.30 -12.97
C LEU A 29 14.21 -15.54 -11.84
N LEU A 30 15.04 -14.55 -12.18
CA LEU A 30 15.72 -13.69 -11.20
C LEU A 30 14.70 -12.86 -10.40
N ALA A 31 13.68 -12.31 -11.05
CA ALA A 31 12.60 -11.59 -10.39
C ALA A 31 11.84 -12.49 -9.42
N MET A 32 11.46 -13.71 -9.83
CA MET A 32 10.80 -14.70 -8.97
C MET A 32 11.67 -15.11 -7.78
N ARG A 33 12.98 -15.33 -7.99
CA ARG A 33 13.91 -15.66 -6.90
C ARG A 33 14.01 -14.53 -5.88
N ARG A 34 14.13 -13.28 -6.35
CA ARG A 34 14.17 -12.07 -5.50
C ARG A 34 12.86 -11.90 -4.73
N MET A 35 11.71 -12.14 -5.37
CA MET A 35 10.40 -12.11 -4.73
C MET A 35 10.30 -13.14 -3.61
N ARG A 36 10.62 -14.42 -3.86
CA ARG A 36 10.59 -15.47 -2.81
C ARG A 36 11.53 -15.18 -1.64
N ALA A 37 12.72 -14.65 -1.91
CA ALA A 37 13.66 -14.26 -0.86
C ALA A 37 13.09 -13.12 0.01
N ARG A 38 12.44 -12.13 -0.61
CA ARG A 38 11.78 -11.04 0.11
C ARG A 38 10.60 -11.53 0.93
N GLY A 39 9.77 -12.41 0.36
CA GLY A 39 8.66 -13.02 1.06
C GLY A 39 9.04 -13.72 2.36
N ARG A 40 10.12 -14.51 2.30
CA ARG A 40 10.72 -15.12 3.49
C ARG A 40 11.16 -14.07 4.51
N ARG A 41 11.84 -13.00 4.09
CA ARG A 41 12.23 -11.91 5.01
C ARG A 41 11.02 -11.25 5.66
N MET A 42 9.96 -11.00 4.90
CA MET A 42 8.74 -10.42 5.44
C MET A 42 8.12 -11.34 6.50
N ARG A 43 7.97 -12.63 6.20
CA ARG A 43 7.51 -13.65 7.15
C ARG A 43 8.38 -13.75 8.39
N THR A 44 9.71 -13.69 8.25
CA THR A 44 10.62 -13.70 9.40
C THR A 44 10.47 -12.43 10.25
N ALA A 45 10.36 -11.26 9.63
CA ALA A 45 10.18 -10.00 10.34
C ALA A 45 8.84 -9.94 11.07
N GLY A 46 7.74 -10.25 10.37
CA GLY A 46 6.42 -10.30 10.98
C GLY A 46 6.29 -11.39 12.04
N GLY A 47 6.83 -12.59 11.80
CA GLY A 47 6.80 -13.68 12.78
C GLY A 47 7.51 -13.32 14.10
N ARG A 48 8.60 -12.53 14.05
CA ARG A 48 9.25 -11.98 15.26
C ARG A 48 8.38 -10.99 16.02
N MET A 49 7.40 -10.39 15.35
CA MET A 49 6.46 -9.43 15.92
C MET A 49 5.07 -10.05 16.16
N GLY A 50 4.94 -11.38 16.07
CA GLY A 50 3.68 -12.09 16.30
C GLY A 50 2.69 -12.08 15.13
N TYR A 51 3.10 -11.65 13.93
CA TYR A 51 2.28 -11.71 12.73
C TYR A 51 2.37 -13.08 12.05
N GLU A 52 1.23 -13.60 11.62
CA GLU A 52 1.08 -14.88 10.94
C GLU A 52 0.77 -14.69 9.45
N PRO A 53 1.02 -15.69 8.59
CA PRO A 53 0.54 -15.64 7.21
C PRO A 53 -0.98 -15.51 7.15
N TRP A 54 -1.48 -14.56 6.37
CA TRP A 54 -2.92 -14.34 6.23
C TRP A 54 -3.58 -15.50 5.49
N SER A 55 -4.67 -16.01 6.06
CA SER A 55 -5.49 -17.10 5.52
C SER A 55 -6.89 -16.64 5.07
N GLY A 56 -7.18 -15.33 5.12
CA GLY A 56 -8.50 -14.78 4.82
C GLY A 56 -8.80 -14.59 3.33
N LYS A 57 -9.98 -14.03 3.05
CA LYS A 57 -10.46 -13.82 1.67
C LYS A 57 -9.78 -12.60 1.02
N GLU A 58 -8.93 -12.85 0.02
CA GLU A 58 -8.24 -11.83 -0.81
C GLU A 58 -9.16 -10.73 -1.35
N SER A 59 -10.41 -11.06 -1.68
CA SER A 59 -11.39 -10.11 -2.23
C SER A 59 -11.72 -8.96 -1.28
N PHE A 60 -11.84 -9.22 0.03
CA PHE A 60 -12.14 -8.17 1.01
C PHE A 60 -10.99 -7.16 1.09
N LEU A 61 -9.74 -7.65 1.15
CA LEU A 61 -8.56 -6.80 1.18
C LEU A 61 -8.47 -5.90 -0.06
N MET A 62 -8.78 -6.44 -1.23
CA MET A 62 -8.74 -5.69 -2.48
C MET A 62 -9.78 -4.56 -2.51
N VAL A 63 -10.99 -4.80 -2.00
CA VAL A 63 -12.02 -3.77 -1.84
C VAL A 63 -11.52 -2.64 -0.94
N GLU A 64 -10.87 -2.96 0.17
CA GLU A 64 -10.39 -1.93 1.10
C GLU A 64 -9.19 -1.15 0.57
N LEU A 65 -8.29 -1.80 -0.16
CA LEU A 65 -7.20 -1.12 -0.84
C LEU A 65 -7.71 -0.21 -1.96
N GLU A 66 -8.76 -0.60 -2.67
CA GLU A 66 -9.44 0.23 -3.68
C GLU A 66 -10.17 1.41 -3.02
N ARG A 67 -10.86 1.18 -1.90
CA ARG A 67 -11.56 2.22 -1.14
C ARG A 67 -10.60 3.30 -0.62
N LEU A 68 -9.42 2.92 -0.17
CA LEU A 68 -8.35 3.84 0.23
C LEU A 68 -7.56 4.39 -0.98
N GLY A 69 -7.92 4.01 -2.20
CA GLY A 69 -7.23 4.38 -3.44
C GLY A 69 -5.83 3.80 -3.60
N VAL A 70 -5.36 2.93 -2.68
CA VAL A 70 -4.01 2.33 -2.71
C VAL A 70 -3.80 1.55 -4.02
N ILE A 71 -4.90 1.12 -4.64
CA ILE A 71 -4.99 0.63 -6.01
C ILE A 71 -6.10 1.36 -6.77
N GLU A 72 -6.01 1.39 -8.10
CA GLU A 72 -6.87 2.19 -8.99
C GLU A 72 -8.30 1.65 -9.17
N SER A 73 -8.48 0.33 -9.35
CA SER A 73 -9.76 -0.38 -9.26
C SER A 73 -9.60 -1.85 -9.69
N SER A 74 -10.41 -2.74 -9.13
CA SER A 74 -10.58 -4.14 -9.57
C SER A 74 -11.74 -4.35 -10.56
N GLY A 75 -12.60 -3.34 -10.75
CA GLY A 75 -13.83 -3.38 -11.56
C GLY A 75 -13.64 -3.56 -13.07
N ALA A 76 -12.39 -3.56 -13.54
CA ALA A 76 -12.05 -3.80 -14.93
C ALA A 76 -11.04 -4.95 -15.10
N GLY A 77 -11.14 -6.06 -14.36
CA GLY A 77 -10.49 -7.34 -14.68
C GLY A 77 -8.96 -7.32 -14.91
N ALA A 78 -8.27 -6.24 -14.56
CA ALA A 78 -6.88 -6.00 -14.94
C ALA A 78 -6.30 -4.94 -14.00
N VAL A 79 -6.02 -5.34 -12.76
CA VAL A 79 -5.04 -4.60 -11.94
C VAL A 79 -3.69 -4.77 -12.64
N PHE A 80 -3.29 -3.70 -13.34
CA PHE A 80 -2.16 -3.65 -14.28
C PHE A 80 -0.85 -4.21 -13.71
N HIS A 81 -0.36 -5.30 -14.31
CA HIS A 81 1.07 -5.56 -14.48
C HIS A 81 1.38 -5.38 -15.97
N PRO A 82 2.27 -4.45 -16.39
CA PRO A 82 2.51 -4.18 -17.81
C PRO A 82 3.07 -5.37 -18.61
N LEU A 83 3.41 -6.49 -17.96
CA LEU A 83 3.87 -7.72 -18.63
C LEU A 83 2.90 -8.91 -18.61
N HIS A 84 1.76 -8.86 -17.89
CA HIS A 84 0.90 -10.05 -17.75
C HIS A 84 -0.59 -9.70 -17.82
N ARG A 85 -1.13 -9.66 -19.04
CA ARG A 85 -2.54 -9.39 -19.36
C ARG A 85 -3.43 -10.64 -19.45
N GLN A 86 -2.90 -11.86 -19.30
CA GLN A 86 -3.64 -13.11 -19.59
C GLN A 86 -3.91 -14.04 -18.40
N GLU A 87 -3.46 -13.74 -17.19
CA GLU A 87 -3.62 -14.65 -16.03
C GLU A 87 -4.91 -14.45 -15.22
N ALA A 88 -5.98 -13.91 -15.84
CA ALA A 88 -7.22 -13.55 -15.16
C ALA A 88 -8.09 -14.75 -14.68
N ARG A 89 -7.69 -16.01 -14.86
CA ARG A 89 -8.54 -17.17 -14.52
C ARG A 89 -7.92 -18.22 -13.61
N ARG A 90 -6.61 -18.24 -13.44
CA ARG A 90 -5.93 -19.13 -12.50
C ARG A 90 -4.59 -18.50 -12.16
N ARG A 91 -4.43 -17.96 -10.96
CA ARG A 91 -3.20 -18.05 -10.17
C ARG A 91 -3.33 -17.25 -8.89
N ALA A 92 -3.01 -17.96 -7.80
CA ALA A 92 -2.59 -17.38 -6.53
C ALA A 92 -1.55 -16.32 -6.83
N TRP A 93 -1.95 -15.08 -6.61
CA TRP A 93 -1.05 -13.98 -6.61
C TRP A 93 0.04 -14.28 -5.59
N LEU A 94 1.31 -14.15 -5.98
CA LEU A 94 2.46 -14.39 -5.11
C LEU A 94 2.54 -13.27 -4.07
N PHE A 95 1.67 -13.32 -3.07
CA PHE A 95 1.62 -12.38 -1.97
C PHE A 95 2.14 -13.06 -0.71
N ASP A 96 3.11 -12.44 -0.04
CA ASP A 96 3.23 -12.66 1.40
C ASP A 96 2.29 -11.62 2.00
N LEU A 97 1.13 -12.06 2.48
CA LEU A 97 0.23 -11.26 3.29
C LEU A 97 0.44 -11.73 4.72
N LEU A 98 0.77 -10.80 5.60
CA LEU A 98 0.90 -11.11 7.02
C LEU A 98 -0.26 -10.47 7.74
N ALA A 99 -1.04 -11.31 8.40
CA ALA A 99 -2.09 -10.91 9.31
C ALA A 99 -1.60 -11.12 10.74
N GLY A 100 -1.74 -10.10 11.55
CA GLY A 100 -1.46 -10.21 12.96
C GLY A 100 -2.42 -9.33 13.71
N GLN A 101 -2.60 -9.67 14.97
CA GLN A 101 -3.44 -8.94 15.88
C GLN A 101 -2.56 -8.34 16.97
N SER A 102 -2.56 -7.02 17.07
CA SER A 102 -2.00 -6.29 18.19
C SER A 102 -3.18 -5.61 18.90
N GLY A 103 -3.56 -6.12 20.08
CA GLY A 103 -4.78 -5.70 20.76
C GLY A 103 -6.04 -5.91 19.90
N TRP A 104 -6.71 -4.81 19.54
CA TRP A 104 -7.94 -4.78 18.73
C TRP A 104 -7.68 -4.54 17.24
N ARG A 105 -6.42 -4.45 16.82
CA ARG A 105 -6.04 -4.03 15.47
C ARG A 105 -5.59 -5.20 14.61
N ARG A 106 -6.03 -5.23 13.36
CA ARG A 106 -5.58 -6.21 12.35
C ARG A 106 -4.67 -5.53 11.35
N TYR A 107 -3.50 -6.13 11.11
CA TYR A 107 -2.58 -5.61 10.11
C TYR A 107 -2.60 -6.49 8.87
N VAL A 108 -2.40 -5.90 7.70
CA VAL A 108 -2.10 -6.63 6.47
C VAL A 108 -0.92 -5.97 5.79
N LEU A 109 0.23 -6.66 5.79
CA LEU A 109 1.38 -6.23 5.01
C LEU A 109 1.27 -6.76 3.58
N ARG A 110 1.44 -5.88 2.59
CA ARG A 110 1.50 -6.22 1.17
C ARG A 110 2.81 -5.73 0.57
N ASP A 111 3.54 -6.61 -0.12
CA ASP A 111 4.55 -6.20 -1.09
C ASP A 111 3.94 -6.12 -2.49
N ARG A 112 4.20 -5.02 -3.22
CA ARG A 112 3.75 -4.70 -4.59
C ARG A 112 2.24 -4.49 -4.75
N ALA A 113 1.81 -3.26 -4.57
CA ALA A 113 0.63 -2.73 -5.27
C ALA A 113 0.97 -2.57 -6.76
N ALA A 114 0.12 -3.14 -7.63
CA ALA A 114 0.09 -2.99 -9.09
C ALA A 114 1.24 -2.17 -9.72
N GLY A 115 2.19 -2.85 -10.37
CA GLY A 115 3.16 -2.20 -11.26
C GLY A 115 4.32 -1.42 -10.61
N SER A 116 4.41 -1.30 -9.28
CA SER A 116 5.61 -0.70 -8.65
C SER A 116 5.91 -1.30 -7.26
N THR A 117 7.19 -1.38 -6.92
CA THR A 117 7.74 -1.97 -5.68
C THR A 117 7.41 -1.13 -4.45
N ARG A 118 6.16 -1.16 -4.00
CA ARG A 118 5.70 -0.50 -2.77
C ARG A 118 5.35 -1.53 -1.73
N THR A 119 5.56 -1.21 -0.47
CA THR A 119 5.07 -2.03 0.65
C THR A 119 4.00 -1.26 1.38
N VAL A 120 2.88 -1.92 1.62
CA VAL A 120 1.71 -1.34 2.28
C VAL A 120 1.51 -2.05 3.60
N ALA A 121 1.43 -1.31 4.70
CA ALA A 121 0.88 -1.78 5.95
C ALA A 121 -0.55 -1.27 6.06
N LEU A 122 -1.52 -2.15 5.82
CA LEU A 122 -2.92 -1.88 6.09
C LEU A 122 -3.18 -2.16 7.56
N VAL A 123 -3.93 -1.30 8.24
CA VAL A 123 -4.33 -1.43 9.63
C VAL A 123 -5.84 -1.24 9.69
N GLN A 124 -6.55 -2.23 10.21
CA GLN A 124 -7.95 -2.13 10.54
C GLN A 124 -8.06 -2.00 12.07
N SER A 125 -8.78 -0.98 12.53
CA SER A 125 -9.05 -0.73 13.93
C SER A 125 -10.54 -0.51 14.15
N GLU A 126 -11.13 -1.18 15.13
CA GLU A 126 -12.57 -1.07 15.42
C GLU A 126 -12.96 0.29 16.00
N ILE A 127 -12.00 0.98 16.61
CA ILE A 127 -12.22 2.28 17.28
C ILE A 127 -11.82 3.48 16.41
N LEU A 128 -11.08 3.25 15.32
CA LEU A 128 -10.71 4.32 14.41
C LEU A 128 -11.96 4.81 13.64
N ASP A 129 -12.18 6.12 13.66
CA ASP A 129 -13.18 6.77 12.82
C ASP A 129 -12.55 8.01 12.18
N SER A 130 -11.88 7.80 11.06
CA SER A 130 -11.12 8.84 10.36
C SER A 130 -11.90 9.38 9.16
N PRO A 131 -11.93 10.71 8.92
CA PRO A 131 -12.37 11.23 7.63
C PRO A 131 -11.48 10.66 6.53
N TYR A 132 -11.92 10.77 5.27
CA TYR A 132 -11.03 10.38 4.17
C TYR A 132 -9.79 11.29 4.20
N LEU A 133 -8.63 10.71 4.43
CA LEU A 133 -7.39 11.43 4.54
C LEU A 133 -6.37 10.79 3.60
N MET A 134 -5.76 11.60 2.75
CA MET A 134 -4.63 11.21 1.92
C MET A 134 -3.48 12.18 2.18
N VAL A 135 -2.41 11.69 2.80
CA VAL A 135 -1.20 12.47 3.09
C VAL A 135 -0.04 11.84 2.38
N GLU A 136 0.58 12.56 1.46
CA GLU A 136 1.61 11.99 0.60
C GLU A 136 2.73 12.98 0.28
N PRO A 137 3.91 12.51 -0.13
CA PRO A 137 4.94 13.37 -0.66
C PRO A 137 4.44 14.04 -1.96
N GLU A 138 4.61 15.36 -2.07
CA GLU A 138 4.37 16.11 -3.31
C GLU A 138 5.26 15.60 -4.44
N ASN A 139 6.48 15.20 -4.10
CA ASN A 139 7.47 14.63 -5.01
C ASN A 139 7.80 13.20 -4.60
N PRO A 140 6.93 12.22 -4.88
CA PRO A 140 7.16 10.85 -4.47
C PRO A 140 8.37 10.28 -5.22
N PRO A 141 9.18 9.41 -4.57
CA PRO A 141 10.37 8.81 -5.20
C PRO A 141 10.02 7.90 -6.39
N SER A 142 8.74 7.55 -6.55
CA SER A 142 8.24 6.79 -7.69
C SER A 142 7.20 7.59 -8.47
N LYS A 143 7.45 7.81 -9.78
CA LYS A 143 6.48 8.41 -10.70
C LYS A 143 5.14 7.67 -10.73
N ALA A 144 5.16 6.35 -10.53
CA ALA A 144 3.93 5.57 -10.48
C ALA A 144 3.08 5.90 -9.25
N LEU A 145 3.70 6.30 -8.13
CA LEU A 145 2.98 6.69 -6.92
C LEU A 145 2.32 8.05 -7.11
N GLY A 146 3.05 9.01 -7.67
CA GLY A 146 2.50 10.33 -8.03
C GLY A 146 1.28 10.20 -8.94
N ARG A 147 1.41 9.48 -10.07
CA ARG A 147 0.30 9.27 -11.01
C ARG A 147 -0.92 8.59 -10.40
N LEU A 148 -0.71 7.60 -9.53
CA LEU A 148 -1.83 6.95 -8.84
C LEU A 148 -2.56 7.97 -8.00
N ALA A 149 -1.83 8.72 -7.19
CA ALA A 149 -2.42 9.69 -6.29
C ALA A 149 -3.11 10.84 -7.02
N ASP A 150 -2.56 11.36 -8.11
CA ASP A 150 -3.23 12.37 -8.94
C ASP A 150 -4.55 11.84 -9.51
N ARG A 151 -4.59 10.55 -9.90
CA ARG A 151 -5.83 9.88 -10.32
C ARG A 151 -6.82 9.71 -9.18
N ILE A 152 -6.36 9.31 -8.00
CA ILE A 152 -7.21 9.18 -6.80
C ILE A 152 -7.79 10.55 -6.41
N GLU A 153 -6.99 11.62 -6.44
CA GLU A 153 -7.44 13.00 -6.24
C GLU A 153 -8.58 13.35 -7.20
N HIS A 154 -8.40 13.08 -8.49
CA HIS A 154 -9.41 13.36 -9.49
C HIS A 154 -10.67 12.49 -9.34
N MET A 155 -10.53 11.18 -9.14
CA MET A 155 -11.66 10.24 -9.06
C MET A 155 -12.53 10.45 -7.82
N HIS A 156 -11.91 10.80 -6.69
CA HIS A 156 -12.64 11.00 -5.44
C HIS A 156 -12.95 12.48 -5.13
N GLY A 157 -12.61 13.40 -6.04
CA GLY A 157 -12.85 14.83 -5.86
C GLY A 157 -12.18 15.37 -4.60
N LEU A 158 -10.90 15.03 -4.40
CA LEU A 158 -10.19 15.40 -3.17
C LEU A 158 -9.71 16.85 -3.21
N GLU A 159 -9.91 17.55 -2.10
CA GLU A 159 -9.52 18.95 -1.93
C GLU A 159 -8.26 19.08 -1.07
N SER A 160 -7.52 20.17 -1.26
CA SER A 160 -6.32 20.46 -0.48
C SER A 160 -6.68 20.89 0.94
N VAL A 161 -5.99 20.34 1.92
CA VAL A 161 -6.07 20.82 3.31
C VAL A 161 -4.85 21.69 3.57
N GLU A 162 -5.09 22.97 3.82
CA GLU A 162 -4.05 23.91 4.21
C GLU A 162 -3.83 23.85 5.73
N LEU A 163 -2.56 23.82 6.13
CA LEU A 163 -2.20 23.89 7.55
C LEU A 163 -2.42 25.32 8.06
N PRO A 164 -2.93 25.50 9.30
CA PRO A 164 -3.21 26.81 9.85
C PRO A 164 -1.92 27.59 10.07
N ILE A 165 -2.04 28.92 10.04
CA ILE A 165 -0.91 29.83 10.30
C ILE A 165 -0.31 29.51 11.69
N GLY A 166 0.98 29.24 11.74
CA GLY A 166 1.69 28.86 12.96
C GLY A 166 1.88 27.35 13.15
N ALA A 167 1.18 26.50 12.40
CA ALA A 167 1.52 25.09 12.33
C ALA A 167 2.87 24.90 11.62
N ARG A 168 3.75 24.08 12.19
CA ARG A 168 5.03 23.76 11.57
C ARG A 168 4.79 22.93 10.31
N ALA A 169 4.95 23.54 9.14
CA ALA A 169 4.80 22.82 7.87
C ALA A 169 5.74 21.61 7.77
N VAL A 170 5.31 20.59 7.03
CA VAL A 170 6.17 19.50 6.58
C VAL A 170 6.47 19.75 5.10
N PRO A 171 7.67 20.26 4.74
CA PRO A 171 7.96 20.61 3.36
C PRO A 171 7.83 19.40 2.43
N GLY A 172 7.14 19.59 1.30
CA GLY A 172 6.99 18.55 0.29
C GLY A 172 5.97 17.48 0.65
N ILE A 173 5.03 17.74 1.56
CA ILE A 173 3.89 16.87 1.86
C ILE A 173 2.60 17.58 1.43
N ARG A 174 1.77 16.88 0.67
CA ARG A 174 0.39 17.27 0.38
C ARG A 174 -0.58 16.53 1.29
N ILE A 175 -1.60 17.24 1.75
CA ILE A 175 -2.71 16.69 2.55
C ILE A 175 -3.99 16.92 1.76
N ARG A 176 -4.74 15.85 1.55
CA ARG A 176 -5.99 15.86 0.78
C ARG A 176 -7.11 15.18 1.56
N THR A 177 -8.32 15.69 1.41
CA THR A 177 -9.53 15.10 1.99
C THR A 177 -10.72 15.24 1.05
N ARG A 178 -11.88 14.68 1.40
CA ARG A 178 -13.12 14.89 0.64
C ARG A 178 -13.70 16.27 0.95
N SER A 179 -14.32 16.86 -0.06
CA SER A 179 -15.07 18.12 0.08
C SER A 179 -16.02 18.09 1.29
N GLY A 180 -15.98 19.14 2.11
CA GLY A 180 -16.79 19.30 3.31
C GLY A 180 -16.22 18.65 4.58
N HIS A 181 -15.06 17.99 4.51
CA HIS A 181 -14.38 17.38 5.65
C HIS A 181 -13.05 18.07 6.02
N GLU A 182 -12.77 19.26 5.50
CA GLU A 182 -11.48 19.95 5.64
C GLU A 182 -11.14 20.24 7.11
N ALA A 183 -12.12 20.77 7.87
CA ALA A 183 -11.92 21.09 9.28
C ALA A 183 -11.65 19.83 10.13
N GLU A 184 -12.37 18.74 9.85
CA GLU A 184 -12.21 17.46 10.55
C GLU A 184 -10.86 16.82 10.20
N ALA A 185 -10.52 16.77 8.91
CA ALA A 185 -9.24 16.24 8.44
C ALA A 185 -8.06 17.04 9.02
N LEU A 186 -8.17 18.37 9.05
CA LEU A 186 -7.14 19.22 9.64
C LEU A 186 -6.98 18.94 11.14
N ARG A 187 -8.09 18.87 11.89
CA ARG A 187 -8.06 18.54 13.32
C ARG A 187 -7.37 17.19 13.55
N VAL A 188 -7.78 16.15 12.82
CA VAL A 188 -7.21 14.81 12.95
C VAL A 188 -5.71 14.79 12.63
N VAL A 189 -5.27 15.49 11.57
CA VAL A 189 -3.84 15.59 11.22
C VAL A 189 -3.04 16.29 12.31
N MET A 190 -3.58 17.36 12.89
CA MET A 190 -2.90 18.15 13.93
C MET A 190 -2.82 17.40 15.26
N GLU A 191 -3.88 16.68 15.65
CA GLU A 191 -3.96 15.98 16.94
C GLU A 191 -3.30 14.59 16.92
N SER A 192 -3.20 13.94 15.76
CA SER A 192 -2.66 12.57 15.66
C SER A 192 -1.14 12.48 15.78
N GLY A 193 -0.40 13.59 15.76
CA GLY A 193 1.06 13.59 15.68
C GLY A 193 1.61 13.07 14.35
N MET A 194 0.77 12.87 13.33
CA MET A 194 1.16 12.37 12.01
C MET A 194 2.24 13.25 11.36
N LEU A 195 2.15 14.56 11.51
CA LEU A 195 3.13 15.49 10.95
C LEU A 195 4.53 15.27 11.53
N ASP A 196 4.66 14.87 12.79
CA ASP A 196 5.96 14.56 13.40
C ASP A 196 6.59 13.30 12.82
N VAL A 197 5.78 12.29 12.53
CA VAL A 197 6.21 11.07 11.85
C VAL A 197 6.69 11.41 10.44
N LEU A 198 5.91 12.17 9.68
CA LEU A 198 6.24 12.55 8.30
C LEU A 198 7.47 13.47 8.20
N ARG A 199 7.78 14.26 9.24
CA ARG A 199 9.03 15.03 9.31
C ARG A 199 10.26 14.10 9.35
N ARG A 200 10.14 12.94 10.01
CA ARG A 200 11.21 11.94 10.12
C ARG A 200 11.24 11.01 8.91
N GLU A 201 10.07 10.66 8.37
CA GLU A 201 9.89 9.72 7.26
C GLU A 201 9.17 10.38 6.08
N LYS A 202 9.89 11.25 5.36
CA LYS A 202 9.35 12.11 4.29
C LYS A 202 8.88 11.37 3.03
N ASP A 203 9.22 10.09 2.90
CA ASP A 203 8.86 9.27 1.74
C ASP A 203 7.57 8.47 1.97
N LEU A 204 6.99 8.48 3.17
CA LEU A 204 5.76 7.76 3.46
C LEU A 204 4.54 8.45 2.85
N ALA A 205 3.67 7.62 2.29
CA ALA A 205 2.29 7.98 1.97
C ALA A 205 1.35 7.32 2.99
N ILE A 206 0.38 8.06 3.49
CA ILE A 206 -0.60 7.62 4.48
C ILE A 206 -1.99 7.86 3.91
N ARG A 207 -2.85 6.86 4.02
CA ARG A 207 -4.25 6.97 3.60
C ARG A 207 -5.15 6.40 4.67
N ALA A 208 -6.19 7.10 5.07
CA ALA A 208 -7.12 6.64 6.09
C ALA A 208 -8.56 6.96 5.71
N HIS A 209 -9.49 6.08 6.10
CA HIS A 209 -10.92 6.31 5.95
C HIS A 209 -11.73 5.32 6.80
N GLY A 210 -12.60 5.84 7.65
CA GLY A 210 -13.35 5.08 8.64
C GLY A 210 -12.40 4.30 9.53
N GLN A 211 -12.60 2.99 9.63
CA GLN A 211 -11.85 2.07 10.47
C GLN A 211 -10.52 1.57 9.89
N ILE A 212 -10.08 2.09 8.74
CA ILE A 212 -8.91 1.53 8.04
C ILE A 212 -7.91 2.62 7.70
N MET A 213 -6.63 2.32 7.93
CA MET A 213 -5.49 3.11 7.53
C MET A 213 -4.53 2.26 6.70
N ALA A 214 -3.90 2.84 5.68
CA ALA A 214 -2.81 2.28 4.92
C ALA A 214 -1.58 3.18 5.03
N VAL A 215 -0.45 2.61 5.44
CA VAL A 215 0.88 3.23 5.34
C VAL A 215 1.59 2.62 4.15
N VAL A 216 1.92 3.44 3.17
CA VAL A 216 2.54 3.06 1.91
C VAL A 216 3.97 3.56 1.90
N ARG A 217 4.92 2.61 1.91
CA ARG A 217 6.32 2.91 1.63
C ARG A 217 6.60 2.70 0.13
N PRO A 218 7.00 3.76 -0.61
CA PRO A 218 7.15 3.71 -2.07
C PRO A 218 8.27 2.79 -2.54
N LEU A 219 9.29 2.59 -1.70
CA LEU A 219 10.39 1.66 -1.92
C LEU A 219 10.23 0.49 -0.96
N SER A 220 9.92 -0.69 -1.51
CA SER A 220 9.77 -1.90 -0.70
C SER A 220 11.01 -2.14 0.19
N PRO A 221 10.83 -2.45 1.47
CA PRO A 221 11.89 -2.87 2.36
C PRO A 221 12.80 -3.94 1.73
N THR A 222 14.09 -3.74 1.89
CA THR A 222 15.14 -4.65 1.45
C THR A 222 15.57 -5.61 2.55
N ASP A 223 15.33 -5.29 3.82
CA ASP A 223 15.67 -6.14 4.97
C ASP A 223 14.55 -6.22 6.03
N THR A 224 14.64 -7.23 6.89
CA THR A 224 13.74 -7.51 8.00
C THR A 224 13.56 -6.34 8.96
N ARG A 225 14.63 -5.58 9.23
CA ARG A 225 14.59 -4.38 10.09
C ARG A 225 13.70 -3.28 9.54
N GLU A 226 13.76 -3.05 8.22
CA GLU A 226 12.95 -2.04 7.54
C GLU A 226 11.46 -2.40 7.54
N VAL A 227 11.14 -3.70 7.47
CA VAL A 227 9.76 -4.21 7.63
C VAL A 227 9.26 -3.97 9.05
N GLY A 228 10.07 -4.28 10.08
CA GLY A 228 9.70 -4.02 11.47
C GLY A 228 9.53 -2.52 11.77
N ALA A 229 10.39 -1.67 11.21
CA ALA A 229 10.25 -0.22 11.30
C ALA A 229 8.94 0.26 10.69
N LEU A 230 8.57 -0.22 9.49
CA LEU A 230 7.30 0.14 8.84
C LEU A 230 6.09 -0.26 9.70
N LEU A 231 6.10 -1.45 10.30
CA LEU A 231 5.04 -1.90 11.20
C LEU A 231 4.93 -1.03 12.45
N ASN A 232 6.06 -0.69 13.08
CA ASN A 232 6.09 0.20 14.24
C ASN A 232 5.60 1.62 13.89
N THR A 233 5.96 2.13 12.71
CA THR A 233 5.46 3.41 12.22
C THR A 233 3.96 3.35 11.99
N ALA A 234 3.43 2.27 11.41
CA ALA A 234 2.00 2.06 11.26
C ALA A 234 1.28 1.98 12.62
N GLU A 235 1.84 1.29 13.61
CA GLU A 235 1.32 1.23 14.99
C GLU A 235 1.25 2.61 15.65
N THR A 236 2.30 3.42 15.45
CA THR A 236 2.37 4.79 16.00
C THR A 236 1.32 5.68 15.36
N LEU A 237 1.19 5.62 14.02
CA LEU A 237 0.25 6.42 13.26
C LEU A 237 -1.21 6.05 13.57
N VAL A 238 -1.55 4.76 13.62
CA VAL A 238 -2.92 4.35 13.94
C VAL A 238 -3.30 4.74 15.36
N SER A 239 -2.37 4.62 16.33
CA SER A 239 -2.62 5.05 17.71
C SER A 239 -2.88 6.55 17.81
N GLY A 240 -2.10 7.35 17.08
CA GLY A 240 -2.31 8.79 17.01
C GLY A 240 -3.65 9.14 16.38
N LEU A 241 -4.00 8.48 15.27
CA LEU A 241 -5.30 8.69 14.62
C LEU A 241 -6.48 8.27 15.49
N GLU A 242 -6.38 7.17 16.23
CA GLU A 242 -7.42 6.75 17.17
C GLU A 242 -7.60 7.73 18.32
N ALA A 243 -6.51 8.30 18.84
CA ALA A 243 -6.58 9.34 19.87
C ALA A 243 -7.23 10.63 19.36
N ALA A 244 -7.06 10.93 18.06
CA ALA A 244 -7.64 12.09 17.39
C ALA A 244 -9.06 11.83 16.81
N ALA A 245 -9.47 10.57 16.67
CA ALA A 245 -10.79 10.23 16.13
C ALA A 245 -11.89 10.76 17.05
N PRO A 246 -13.04 11.20 16.49
CA PRO A 246 -14.18 11.58 17.31
C PRO A 246 -14.56 10.38 18.20
N ARG A 247 -14.57 10.57 19.52
CA ARG A 247 -15.16 9.56 20.40
C ARG A 247 -16.63 9.49 20.03
N LYS A 248 -17.10 8.35 19.50
CA LYS A 248 -18.52 8.05 19.52
C LYS A 248 -18.92 8.07 20.98
N GLU A 249 -19.60 9.13 21.41
CA GLU A 249 -20.35 9.07 22.65
C GLU A 249 -21.26 7.86 22.51
N SER A 250 -21.04 6.88 23.38
CA SER A 250 -21.97 5.77 23.55
C SER A 250 -23.35 6.40 23.72
N SER A 251 -24.20 6.25 22.71
CA SER A 251 -25.59 6.68 22.77
C SER A 251 -26.16 6.27 24.11
N GLY A 252 -26.45 7.27 24.95
CA GLY A 252 -27.03 7.06 26.26
C GLY A 252 -28.30 6.25 26.14
N SER A 253 -28.25 5.03 26.65
CA SER A 253 -29.45 4.27 27.01
C SER A 253 -29.86 4.70 28.42
N GLU A 254 -30.37 5.92 28.55
CA GLU A 254 -31.17 6.35 29.69
C GLU A 254 -32.32 7.20 29.12
N ASP A 255 -33.43 6.55 28.79
CA ASP A 255 -34.75 6.98 29.28
C ASP A 255 -35.81 5.91 28.98
N ARG A 256 -35.96 4.98 29.91
CA ARG A 256 -37.23 4.28 30.14
C ARG A 256 -37.41 4.11 31.63
N SER A 257 -38.13 5.04 32.24
CA SER A 257 -39.04 4.87 33.37
C SER A 257 -39.91 6.14 33.44
N PRO A 258 -41.22 6.04 33.72
CA PRO A 258 -41.81 5.20 34.77
C PRO A 258 -42.56 3.97 34.27
#